data_AF-A0A367YLT2-F1
#
_entry.id   AF-A0A367YLT2-F1
#
_cell.length_a   1.000
_cell.length_b   1.000
_cell.length_c   1.000
_cell.angle_alpha   90.00
_cell.angle_beta   90.00
_cell.angle_gamma   90.00
#
_symmetry.space_group_name_H-M   'P 1'
#
loop_
_entity.id
_entity.type
_entity.pdbx_description
1 polymer ?
#
loop_
_entity_poly.entity_id
_entity_poly.type
_entity_poly.pdbx_seq_one_letter_code
_entity_poly.pdbx_strand_id
1 'polypeptide(L)'
;MVQSLSSADVQSIRNAAHLLNSTLTSRTYIEDKLLFNCINWKTLVSDQLETNPQLNDLVLTEKLYNNDKNVINLIHGLVSIIDKQRSQQKAFNETILAKDKKIESLQKQVLELNKRLGDANRGKSNKIIKYNTLQNKITDLTKQNKLYAEDLAKMKNWSVDSKNKYKVEVKRKNLQIENLQNKLTEKSRNIPSGVEFGFGGNTTGNVDGLIVQGSMPIIENSTGLTANNSDLVIEFDANTDVLNDSNQLVNIIESITKENYKFTKFLGNFKQFFHELNSALNSIKFKNTSVEKLPNPTNVINLKEVMVDPETVRQYFTEIEPSEHIATNVLSECHKLFHNLEYLIDVINQKSDINNESTIAKLTKDLEIMKSNWQDALKTTEDWKNIALKTQQPEA
;
A
#
# COMPACT_ATOMS: atom_id res chain seq x y z
N MET A 1 -65.55 -41.23 21.60
CA MET A 1 -64.74 -42.31 21.00
C MET A 1 -63.30 -42.09 21.38
N VAL A 2 -62.73 -42.94 22.23
CA VAL A 2 -61.30 -42.93 22.52
C VAL A 2 -60.64 -43.76 21.42
N GLN A 3 -60.02 -43.10 20.44
CA GLN A 3 -59.21 -43.80 19.44
C GLN A 3 -58.00 -44.39 20.16
N SER A 4 -57.95 -45.72 20.24
CA SER A 4 -56.77 -46.45 20.71
C SER A 4 -55.63 -46.20 19.72
N LEU A 5 -54.52 -45.63 20.20
CA LEU A 5 -53.30 -45.46 19.38
C LEU A 5 -52.81 -46.79 18.80
N SER A 6 -52.19 -46.72 17.63
CA SER A 6 -51.57 -47.89 17.01
C SER A 6 -50.29 -48.28 17.77
N SER A 7 -49.93 -49.57 17.75
CA SER A 7 -48.67 -50.05 18.34
C SER A 7 -47.42 -49.45 17.69
N ALA A 8 -47.54 -48.98 16.43
CA ALA A 8 -46.45 -48.35 15.68
C ALA A 8 -46.09 -46.96 16.25
N ASP A 9 -47.07 -46.19 16.71
CA ASP A 9 -46.87 -44.86 17.28
C ASP A 9 -46.05 -44.92 18.57
N VAL A 10 -46.40 -45.85 19.47
CA VAL A 10 -45.66 -46.06 20.73
C VAL A 10 -44.21 -46.51 20.46
N GLN A 11 -43.98 -47.31 19.42
CA GLN A 11 -42.64 -47.73 19.04
C GLN A 11 -41.79 -46.57 18.48
N SER A 12 -42.42 -45.62 17.80
CA SER A 12 -41.75 -44.39 17.34
C SER A 12 -41.20 -43.57 18.52
N ILE A 13 -42.03 -43.33 19.55
CA ILE A 13 -41.58 -42.65 20.77
C ILE A 13 -40.47 -43.46 21.46
N ARG A 14 -40.57 -44.80 21.50
CA ARG A 14 -39.54 -45.63 22.13
C ARG A 14 -38.18 -45.48 21.44
N ASN A 15 -38.17 -45.49 20.12
CA ASN A 15 -36.94 -45.31 19.35
C ASN A 15 -36.38 -43.89 19.54
N ALA A 16 -37.24 -42.87 19.50
CA ALA A 16 -36.84 -41.48 19.68
C ALA A 16 -36.30 -41.21 21.10
N ALA A 17 -36.96 -41.74 22.13
CA ALA A 17 -36.54 -41.67 23.53
C ALA A 17 -35.19 -42.37 23.76
N HIS A 18 -34.97 -43.52 23.11
CA HIS A 18 -33.69 -44.23 23.19
C HIS A 18 -32.56 -43.41 22.56
N LEU A 19 -32.77 -42.86 21.37
CA LEU A 19 -31.80 -42.01 20.69
C LEU A 19 -31.49 -40.74 21.51
N LEU A 20 -32.53 -40.10 22.05
CA LEU A 20 -32.41 -38.92 22.90
C LEU A 20 -31.55 -39.22 24.13
N ASN A 21 -31.92 -40.25 24.90
CA ASN A 21 -31.18 -40.64 26.10
C ASN A 21 -29.74 -41.04 25.78
N SER A 22 -29.51 -41.80 24.70
CA SER A 22 -28.15 -42.12 24.26
C SER A 22 -27.33 -40.87 23.93
N THR A 23 -27.95 -39.87 23.30
CA THR A 23 -27.28 -38.61 22.93
C THR A 23 -26.99 -37.76 24.16
N LEU A 24 -27.93 -37.66 25.10
CA LEU A 24 -27.76 -36.89 26.34
C LEU A 24 -26.73 -37.52 27.27
N THR A 25 -26.76 -38.85 27.46
CA THR A 25 -25.80 -39.58 28.30
C THR A 25 -24.40 -39.58 27.68
N SER A 26 -24.25 -39.81 26.38
CA SER A 26 -22.92 -39.77 25.72
C SER A 26 -22.25 -38.40 25.81
N ARG A 27 -23.05 -37.34 25.94
CA ARG A 27 -22.59 -35.96 26.11
C ARG A 27 -22.60 -35.50 27.55
N THR A 28 -22.83 -36.42 28.49
CA THR A 28 -22.84 -36.17 29.94
C THR A 28 -23.79 -35.03 30.35
N TYR A 29 -24.88 -34.81 29.62
CA TYR A 29 -25.90 -33.82 29.99
C TYR A 29 -26.86 -34.36 31.06
N ILE A 30 -27.02 -35.68 31.15
CA ILE A 30 -27.82 -36.36 32.15
C ILE A 30 -27.06 -37.58 32.68
N GLU A 31 -27.21 -37.87 33.96
CA GLU A 31 -26.70 -39.08 34.61
C GLU A 31 -27.73 -40.22 34.51
N ASP A 32 -29.00 -39.90 34.70
CA ASP A 32 -30.13 -40.84 34.63
C ASP A 32 -30.95 -40.69 33.35
N LYS A 33 -31.51 -41.80 32.87
CA LYS A 33 -32.34 -41.84 31.65
C LYS A 33 -33.67 -41.13 31.89
N LEU A 34 -34.07 -40.27 30.94
CA LEU A 34 -35.40 -39.67 30.92
C LEU A 34 -36.45 -40.76 30.65
N LEU A 35 -37.46 -40.79 31.51
CA LEU A 35 -38.61 -41.70 31.44
C LEU A 35 -39.81 -40.96 30.85
N PHE A 36 -40.55 -41.62 29.97
CA PHE A 36 -41.69 -41.04 29.26
C PHE A 36 -42.99 -41.78 29.61
N ASN A 37 -44.09 -41.05 29.71
CA ASN A 37 -45.37 -41.59 30.20
C ASN A 37 -45.91 -42.70 29.27
N CYS A 38 -45.74 -42.56 27.95
CA CYS A 38 -46.20 -43.55 26.99
C CYS A 38 -45.43 -44.88 27.02
N ILE A 39 -44.25 -44.95 27.63
CA ILE A 39 -43.36 -46.13 27.58
C ILE A 39 -43.05 -46.68 28.97
N ASN A 40 -42.85 -45.79 29.94
CA ASN A 40 -42.31 -46.10 31.28
C ASN A 40 -43.33 -45.93 32.40
N TRP A 41 -44.63 -45.88 32.08
CA TRP A 41 -45.70 -45.67 33.06
C TRP A 41 -45.60 -46.58 34.29
N LYS A 42 -45.36 -47.88 34.07
CA LYS A 42 -45.22 -48.86 35.16
C LYS A 42 -44.09 -48.52 36.14
N THR A 43 -43.01 -47.94 35.64
CA THR A 43 -41.87 -47.51 36.47
C THR A 43 -42.18 -46.20 37.18
N LEU A 44 -42.87 -45.27 36.50
CA LEU A 44 -43.20 -43.94 37.00
C LEU A 44 -44.24 -43.93 38.13
N VAL A 45 -45.07 -44.95 38.24
CA VAL A 45 -46.18 -45.01 39.23
C VAL A 45 -46.01 -46.14 40.25
N SER A 46 -44.86 -46.81 40.22
CA SER A 46 -44.54 -47.95 41.08
C SER A 46 -44.65 -47.65 42.58
N ASP A 47 -44.42 -46.40 42.96
CA ASP A 47 -44.48 -45.83 44.31
C ASP A 47 -45.90 -45.40 44.74
N GLN A 48 -46.85 -45.28 43.82
CA GLN A 48 -48.22 -44.77 44.08
C GLN A 48 -49.31 -45.85 43.94
N LEU A 49 -48.91 -47.05 43.52
CA LEU A 49 -49.79 -48.18 43.24
C LEU A 49 -50.46 -48.75 44.51
N GLU A 50 -49.83 -48.66 45.68
CA GLU A 50 -50.42 -49.11 46.94
C GLU A 50 -51.61 -48.23 47.37
N THR A 51 -51.52 -46.93 47.15
CA THR A 51 -52.54 -45.95 47.54
C THR A 51 -53.63 -45.80 46.48
N ASN A 52 -53.30 -45.97 45.20
CA ASN A 52 -54.20 -45.73 44.07
C ASN A 52 -54.06 -46.85 43.01
N PRO A 53 -54.70 -48.02 43.22
CA PRO A 53 -54.58 -49.17 42.32
C PRO A 53 -55.16 -48.92 40.91
N GLN A 54 -56.02 -47.91 40.77
CA GLN A 54 -56.63 -47.53 39.48
C GLN A 54 -55.63 -46.96 38.47
N LEU A 55 -54.43 -46.56 38.92
CA LEU A 55 -53.37 -46.04 38.05
C LEU A 55 -52.66 -47.14 37.23
N ASN A 56 -52.89 -48.42 37.55
CA ASN A 56 -52.22 -49.54 36.87
C ASN A 56 -52.64 -49.67 35.39
N ASP A 57 -53.89 -49.33 35.08
CA ASP A 57 -54.48 -49.46 33.75
C ASP A 57 -54.49 -48.10 33.03
N LEU A 58 -53.31 -47.66 32.55
CA LEU A 58 -53.23 -46.44 31.74
C LEU A 58 -53.87 -46.65 30.36
N VAL A 59 -54.89 -45.84 30.05
CA VAL A 59 -55.41 -45.71 28.69
C VAL A 59 -54.55 -44.72 27.91
N LEU A 60 -53.71 -45.24 27.02
CA LEU A 60 -52.91 -44.45 26.07
C LEU A 60 -53.84 -43.59 25.21
N THR A 61 -53.82 -42.28 25.49
CA THR A 61 -54.62 -41.27 24.80
C THR A 61 -53.73 -40.46 23.87
N GLU A 62 -54.26 -40.01 22.72
CA GLU A 62 -53.53 -39.20 21.73
C GLU A 62 -52.88 -37.93 22.32
N LYS A 63 -53.52 -37.32 23.33
CA LYS A 63 -52.95 -36.19 24.06
C LYS A 63 -51.64 -36.53 24.78
N LEU A 64 -51.53 -37.74 25.35
CA LEU A 64 -50.33 -38.18 26.06
C LEU A 64 -49.19 -38.45 25.07
N TYR A 65 -49.51 -39.11 23.96
CA TYR A 65 -48.58 -39.33 22.86
C TYR A 65 -48.03 -38.02 22.29
N ASN A 66 -48.90 -37.06 22.00
CA ASN A 66 -48.47 -35.76 21.49
C ASN A 66 -47.66 -34.96 22.52
N ASN A 67 -47.92 -35.11 23.82
CA ASN A 67 -47.11 -34.50 24.87
C ASN A 67 -45.68 -35.08 24.86
N ASP A 68 -45.53 -36.40 24.94
CA ASP A 68 -44.22 -37.06 24.92
C ASP A 68 -43.46 -36.75 23.62
N LYS A 69 -44.14 -36.74 22.46
CA LYS A 69 -43.56 -36.33 21.17
C LYS A 69 -43.06 -34.88 21.18
N ASN A 70 -43.84 -33.95 21.73
CA ASN A 70 -43.45 -32.54 21.82
C ASN A 70 -42.26 -32.35 22.76
N VAL A 71 -42.24 -33.05 23.90
CA VAL A 71 -41.11 -33.01 24.85
C VAL A 71 -39.85 -33.54 24.18
N ILE A 72 -39.91 -34.70 23.52
CA ILE A 72 -38.75 -35.26 22.80
C ILE A 72 -38.26 -34.30 21.71
N ASN A 73 -39.16 -33.72 20.92
CA ASN A 73 -38.80 -32.77 19.87
C ASN A 73 -38.15 -31.49 20.42
N LEU A 74 -38.66 -30.98 21.54
CA LEU A 74 -38.11 -29.79 22.20
C LEU A 74 -36.71 -30.07 22.73
N ILE A 75 -36.50 -31.19 23.43
CA ILE A 75 -35.18 -31.56 23.94
C ILE A 75 -34.21 -31.79 22.78
N HIS A 76 -34.62 -32.51 21.73
CA HIS A 76 -33.80 -32.71 20.54
C HIS A 76 -33.44 -31.37 19.87
N GLY A 77 -34.40 -30.45 19.74
CA GLY A 77 -34.18 -29.11 19.21
C GLY A 77 -33.14 -28.32 20.02
N LEU A 78 -33.24 -28.36 21.35
CA LEU A 78 -32.26 -27.72 22.24
C LEU A 78 -30.86 -28.32 22.09
N VAL A 79 -30.76 -29.65 22.04
CA VAL A 79 -29.49 -30.36 21.84
C VAL A 79 -28.84 -29.96 20.51
N SER A 80 -29.63 -29.89 19.43
CA SER A 80 -29.15 -29.45 18.12
C SER A 80 -28.67 -27.99 18.11
N ILE A 81 -29.33 -27.11 18.85
CA ILE A 81 -28.92 -25.70 18.99
C ILE A 81 -27.59 -25.61 19.73
N ILE A 82 -27.45 -26.34 20.85
CA ILE A 82 -26.21 -26.38 21.63
C ILE A 82 -25.04 -26.89 20.76
N ASP A 83 -25.25 -27.93 19.95
CA ASP A 83 -24.23 -28.43 19.03
C ASP A 83 -23.81 -27.41 18.00
N LYS A 84 -24.79 -26.74 17.39
CA LYS A 84 -24.53 -25.69 16.41
C LYS A 84 -23.71 -24.57 17.05
N GLN A 85 -24.07 -24.15 18.25
CA GLN A 85 -23.35 -23.11 18.99
C GLN A 85 -21.93 -23.56 19.35
N ARG A 86 -21.74 -24.81 19.80
CA ARG A 86 -20.41 -25.35 20.12
C ARG A 86 -19.51 -25.44 18.88
N SER A 87 -20.08 -25.85 17.75
CA SER A 87 -19.35 -25.87 16.47
C SER A 87 -18.96 -24.46 16.02
N GLN A 88 -19.87 -23.49 16.15
CA GLN A 88 -19.59 -22.10 15.83
C GLN A 88 -18.52 -21.51 16.75
N GLN A 89 -18.61 -21.77 18.05
CA GLN A 89 -17.61 -21.32 19.02
C GLN A 89 -16.23 -21.91 18.74
N LYS A 90 -16.15 -23.18 18.35
CA LYS A 90 -14.89 -23.81 17.94
C LYS A 90 -14.28 -23.11 16.73
N ALA A 91 -15.06 -22.89 15.68
CA ALA A 91 -14.60 -22.19 14.47
C ALA A 91 -14.17 -20.74 14.75
N PHE A 92 -14.90 -20.05 15.64
CA PHE A 92 -14.56 -18.71 16.09
C PHE A 92 -13.23 -18.68 16.87
N ASN A 93 -13.03 -19.61 17.80
CA ASN A 93 -11.78 -19.74 18.55
C ASN A 93 -10.58 -20.06 17.63
N GLU A 94 -10.76 -20.94 16.65
CA GLU A 94 -9.73 -21.22 15.63
C GLU A 94 -9.37 -19.97 14.82
N THR A 95 -10.38 -19.16 14.47
CA THR A 95 -10.17 -17.88 13.77
C THR A 95 -9.43 -16.87 14.64
N ILE A 96 -9.77 -16.75 15.93
CA ILE A 96 -9.04 -15.89 16.87
C ILE A 96 -7.58 -16.32 16.96
N LEU A 97 -7.31 -17.61 17.16
CA LEU A 97 -5.93 -18.11 17.25
C LEU A 97 -5.13 -17.84 15.97
N ALA A 98 -5.76 -17.95 14.80
CA ALA A 98 -5.12 -17.59 13.53
C ALA A 98 -4.79 -16.09 13.45
N LYS A 99 -5.70 -15.23 13.92
CA LYS A 99 -5.48 -13.78 13.99
C LYS A 99 -4.38 -13.41 14.98
N ASP A 100 -4.33 -14.03 16.16
CA ASP A 100 -3.30 -13.78 17.16
C ASP A 100 -1.91 -14.14 16.64
N LYS A 101 -1.77 -15.29 15.96
CA LYS A 101 -0.51 -15.66 15.28
C LYS A 101 -0.10 -14.63 14.23
N LYS A 102 -1.06 -14.07 13.48
CA LYS A 102 -0.77 -13.02 12.51
C LYS A 102 -0.33 -11.72 13.17
N ILE A 103 -0.96 -11.33 14.28
CA ILE A 103 -0.57 -10.16 15.08
C ILE A 103 0.87 -10.33 15.58
N GLU A 104 1.22 -11.50 16.13
CA GLU A 104 2.58 -11.77 16.61
C GLU A 104 3.62 -11.67 15.46
N SER A 105 3.29 -12.21 14.29
CA SER A 105 4.14 -12.08 13.09
C SER A 105 4.33 -10.63 12.66
N LEU A 106 3.27 -9.82 12.69
CA LEU A 106 3.33 -8.41 12.32
C LEU A 106 4.14 -7.61 13.35
N GLN A 107 3.99 -7.90 14.64
CA GLN A 107 4.79 -7.27 15.71
C GLN A 107 6.28 -7.55 15.52
N LYS A 108 6.66 -8.79 15.17
CA LYS A 108 8.06 -9.14 14.85
C LYS A 108 8.58 -8.34 13.65
N GLN A 109 7.79 -8.21 12.59
CA GLN A 109 8.18 -7.40 11.42
C GLN A 109 8.34 -5.93 11.75
N VAL A 110 7.44 -5.35 12.56
CA VAL A 110 7.55 -3.96 13.01
C VAL A 110 8.81 -3.75 13.84
N LEU A 111 9.15 -4.67 14.75
CA LEU A 111 10.39 -4.61 15.51
C LEU A 111 11.63 -4.66 14.61
N GLU A 112 11.62 -5.53 13.59
CA GLU A 112 12.72 -5.63 12.62
C GLU A 112 12.85 -4.35 11.79
N LEU A 113 11.74 -3.80 11.29
CA LEU A 113 11.73 -2.54 10.54
C LEU A 113 12.21 -1.37 11.37
N ASN A 114 11.79 -1.28 12.65
CA ASN A 114 12.27 -0.25 13.57
C ASN A 114 13.78 -0.38 13.82
N LYS A 115 14.31 -1.61 13.93
CA LYS A 115 15.75 -1.85 14.03
C LYS A 115 16.48 -1.39 12.78
N ARG A 116 16.02 -1.78 11.59
CA ARG A 116 16.60 -1.38 10.29
C ARG A 116 16.57 0.15 10.11
N LEU A 117 15.48 0.80 10.51
CA LEU A 117 15.35 2.26 10.48
C LEU A 117 16.34 2.93 11.44
N GLY A 118 16.51 2.38 12.64
CA GLY A 118 17.51 2.84 13.61
C GLY A 118 18.94 2.75 13.05
N ASP A 119 19.29 1.63 12.43
CA ASP A 119 20.60 1.41 11.82
C ASP A 119 20.84 2.34 10.62
N ALA A 120 19.83 2.53 9.76
CA ALA A 120 19.89 3.47 8.64
C ALA A 120 20.07 4.93 9.11
N ASN A 121 19.34 5.35 10.15
CA ASN A 121 19.47 6.68 10.74
C ASN A 121 20.86 6.92 11.35
N ARG A 122 21.40 5.93 12.07
CA ARG A 122 22.79 5.98 12.57
C ARG A 122 23.79 6.08 11.42
N GLY A 123 23.61 5.30 10.36
CA GLY A 123 24.43 5.37 9.14
C GLY A 123 24.39 6.76 8.49
N LYS A 124 23.19 7.36 8.36
CA LYS A 124 23.01 8.72 7.82
C LYS A 124 23.68 9.77 8.70
N SER A 125 23.50 9.70 10.02
CA SER A 125 24.14 10.61 10.97
C SER A 125 25.67 10.57 10.86
N ASN A 126 26.26 9.37 10.80
CA ASN A 126 27.70 9.20 10.62
C ASN A 126 28.19 9.78 9.28
N LYS A 127 27.43 9.61 8.18
CA LYS A 127 27.75 10.22 6.89
C LYS A 127 27.73 11.75 6.94
N ILE A 128 26.75 12.34 7.63
CA ILE A 128 26.66 13.80 7.81
C ILE A 128 27.87 14.32 8.60
N ILE A 129 28.26 13.63 9.68
CA ILE A 129 29.45 14.00 10.46
C ILE A 129 30.69 13.96 9.56
N LYS A 130 30.89 12.87 8.81
CA LYS A 130 32.01 12.75 7.87
C LYS A 130 32.01 13.85 6.82
N TYR A 131 30.85 14.15 6.22
CA TYR A 131 30.70 15.24 5.26
C TYR A 131 31.11 16.59 5.86
N ASN A 132 30.62 16.93 7.06
CA ASN A 132 30.98 18.17 7.73
C ASN A 132 32.48 18.25 8.04
N THR A 133 33.10 17.14 8.48
CA THR A 133 34.57 17.12 8.69
C THR A 133 35.34 17.32 7.39
N LEU A 134 34.87 16.74 6.28
CA LEU A 134 35.49 16.91 4.97
C LEU A 134 35.33 18.35 4.47
N GLN A 135 34.15 18.93 4.65
CA GLN A 135 33.85 20.31 4.28
C GLN A 135 34.74 21.29 5.04
N ASN A 136 34.92 21.10 6.35
CA ASN A 136 35.84 21.91 7.15
C ASN A 136 37.28 21.80 6.64
N LYS A 137 37.72 20.59 6.29
CA LYS A 137 39.06 20.38 5.70
C LYS A 137 39.21 21.08 4.35
N ILE A 138 38.18 21.05 3.50
CA ILE A 138 38.17 21.78 2.22
C ILE A 138 38.26 23.29 2.46
N THR A 139 37.52 23.84 3.44
CA THR A 139 37.58 25.26 3.75
C THR A 139 38.96 25.69 4.26
N ASP A 140 39.59 24.86 5.09
CA ASP A 140 40.94 25.12 5.61
C ASP A 140 41.99 25.08 4.49
N LEU A 141 41.94 24.06 3.63
CA LEU A 141 42.83 23.95 2.47
C LEU A 141 42.63 25.10 1.48
N THR A 142 41.38 25.54 1.26
CA THR A 142 41.08 26.70 0.41
C THR A 142 41.68 27.98 1.00
N LYS A 143 41.59 28.16 2.32
CA LYS A 143 42.22 29.29 3.02
C LYS A 143 43.75 29.25 2.91
N GLN A 144 44.36 28.08 3.09
CA GLN A 144 45.80 27.89 2.91
C GLN A 144 46.24 28.17 1.46
N ASN A 145 45.53 27.66 0.46
CA ASN A 145 45.83 27.93 -0.95
C ASN A 145 45.76 29.43 -1.26
N LYS A 146 44.79 30.15 -0.69
CA LYS A 146 44.71 31.60 -0.85
C LYS A 146 45.95 32.31 -0.25
N LEU A 147 46.38 31.92 0.95
CA LEU A 147 47.59 32.46 1.58
C LEU A 147 48.84 32.17 0.74
N TYR A 148 49.01 30.94 0.26
CA TYR A 148 50.14 30.58 -0.60
C TYR A 148 50.12 31.33 -1.94
N ALA A 149 48.95 31.58 -2.53
CA ALA A 149 48.83 32.39 -3.73
C ALA A 149 49.24 33.85 -3.48
N GLU A 150 48.84 34.43 -2.34
CA GLU A 150 49.25 35.78 -1.94
C GLU A 150 50.77 35.87 -1.70
N ASP A 151 51.37 34.88 -1.04
CA ASP A 151 52.80 34.83 -0.78
C ASP A 151 53.62 34.60 -2.06
N LEU A 152 53.13 33.77 -2.99
CA LEU A 152 53.72 33.64 -4.33
C LEU A 152 53.69 34.96 -5.10
N ALA A 153 52.60 35.72 -5.01
CA ALA A 153 52.51 37.04 -5.64
C ALA A 153 53.53 38.02 -5.04
N LYS A 154 53.70 38.03 -3.71
CA LYS A 154 54.74 38.83 -3.04
C LYS A 154 56.15 38.42 -3.48
N MET A 155 56.45 37.12 -3.51
CA MET A 155 57.75 36.59 -3.94
C MET A 155 58.04 36.93 -5.40
N LYS A 156 57.04 36.85 -6.28
CA LYS A 156 57.15 37.28 -7.68
C LYS A 156 57.50 38.77 -7.77
N ASN A 157 56.81 39.62 -7.02
CA ASN A 157 57.09 41.06 -6.99
C ASN A 157 58.50 41.35 -6.48
N TRP A 158 58.95 40.67 -5.41
CA TRP A 158 60.29 40.83 -4.87
C TRP A 158 61.39 40.35 -5.83
N SER A 159 61.15 39.26 -6.56
CA SER A 159 62.04 38.77 -7.61
C SER A 159 62.15 39.77 -8.77
N VAL A 160 61.02 40.35 -9.20
CA VAL A 160 61.00 41.40 -10.24
C VAL A 160 61.73 42.65 -9.78
N ASP A 161 61.50 43.12 -8.56
CA ASP A 161 62.19 44.28 -7.99
C ASP A 161 63.71 44.04 -7.89
N SER A 162 64.12 42.87 -7.39
CA SER A 162 65.53 42.48 -7.31
C SER A 162 66.18 42.43 -8.70
N LYS A 163 65.51 41.81 -9.68
CA LYS A 163 65.97 41.77 -11.07
C LYS A 163 66.13 43.18 -11.66
N ASN A 164 65.20 44.09 -11.37
CA ASN A 164 65.28 45.47 -11.81
C ASN A 164 66.44 46.23 -11.15
N LYS A 165 66.64 46.07 -9.83
CA LYS A 165 67.78 46.63 -9.09
C LYS A 165 69.11 46.16 -9.67
N TYR A 166 69.27 44.86 -9.91
CA TYR A 166 70.46 44.31 -10.56
C TYR A 166 70.65 44.86 -11.98
N LYS A 167 69.58 44.98 -12.77
CA LYS A 167 69.66 45.56 -14.12
C LYS A 167 70.13 47.02 -14.11
N VAL A 168 69.67 47.82 -13.15
CA VAL A 168 70.12 49.20 -12.96
C VAL A 168 71.58 49.25 -12.54
N GLU A 169 71.98 48.40 -11.58
CA GLU A 169 73.37 48.35 -11.10
C GLU A 169 74.33 47.91 -12.21
N VAL A 170 73.97 46.90 -13.02
CA VAL A 170 74.75 46.50 -14.21
C VAL A 170 74.89 47.66 -15.20
N LYS A 171 73.80 48.38 -15.49
CA LYS A 171 73.88 49.58 -16.36
C LYS A 171 74.80 50.65 -15.77
N ARG A 172 74.73 50.91 -14.46
CA ARG A 172 75.59 51.86 -13.76
C ARG A 172 77.06 51.46 -13.83
N LYS A 173 77.36 50.17 -13.61
CA LYS A 173 78.72 49.62 -13.72
C LYS A 173 79.23 49.68 -15.16
N ASN A 174 78.39 49.40 -16.15
CA ASN A 174 78.75 49.56 -17.56
C ASN A 174 79.08 51.01 -17.91
N LEU A 175 78.29 51.98 -17.45
CA LEU A 175 78.61 53.41 -17.62
C LEU A 175 79.91 53.82 -16.90
N GLN A 176 80.20 53.24 -15.74
CA GLN A 176 81.49 53.44 -15.06
C GLN A 176 82.65 52.86 -15.86
N ILE A 177 82.49 51.66 -16.41
CA ILE A 177 83.49 51.03 -17.29
C ILE A 177 83.71 51.92 -18.52
N GLU A 178 82.64 52.38 -19.17
CA GLU A 178 82.71 53.27 -20.33
C GLU A 178 83.40 54.60 -20.00
N ASN A 179 83.10 55.20 -18.85
CA ASN A 179 83.78 56.42 -18.38
C ASN A 179 85.27 56.16 -18.09
N LEU A 180 85.62 55.03 -17.47
CA LEU A 180 87.01 54.65 -17.25
C LEU A 180 87.75 54.37 -18.56
N GLN A 181 87.10 53.74 -19.53
CA GLN A 181 87.62 53.53 -20.89
C GLN A 181 87.84 54.87 -21.59
N ASN A 182 86.89 55.80 -21.51
CA ASN A 182 87.01 57.14 -22.07
C ASN A 182 88.13 57.95 -21.39
N LYS A 183 88.30 57.85 -20.08
CA LYS A 183 89.45 58.45 -19.38
C LYS A 183 90.78 57.83 -19.80
N LEU A 184 90.82 56.54 -20.09
CA LEU A 184 92.02 55.87 -20.59
C LEU A 184 92.39 56.38 -21.99
N THR A 185 91.39 56.53 -22.88
CA THR A 185 91.59 57.03 -24.25
C THR A 185 91.90 58.53 -24.29
N GLU A 186 91.29 59.34 -23.42
CA GLU A 186 91.66 60.76 -23.24
C GLU A 186 93.08 60.90 -22.69
N LYS A 187 93.47 60.07 -21.72
CA LYS A 187 94.84 60.03 -21.21
C LYS A 187 95.84 59.57 -22.27
N SER A 188 95.47 58.65 -23.16
CA SER A 188 96.32 58.29 -24.32
C SER A 188 96.39 59.39 -25.39
N ARG A 189 95.38 60.27 -25.48
CA ARG A 189 95.36 61.42 -26.41
C ARG A 189 96.19 62.61 -25.93
N ASN A 190 96.44 62.71 -24.61
CA ASN A 190 97.29 63.73 -23.98
C ASN A 190 98.74 63.28 -23.71
N ILE A 191 99.17 62.14 -24.28
CA ILE A 191 100.60 61.83 -24.38
C ILE A 191 101.10 62.49 -25.67
N PRO A 192 102.10 63.40 -25.62
CA PRO A 192 102.69 63.95 -26.83
C PRO A 192 103.24 62.79 -27.66
N SER A 193 102.78 62.70 -28.91
CA SER A 193 103.35 61.82 -29.92
C SER A 193 104.83 62.15 -30.09
N GLY A 194 105.69 61.32 -29.48
CA GLY A 194 107.12 61.52 -29.52
C GLY A 194 107.89 60.56 -28.63
N VAL A 195 107.67 59.25 -28.73
CA VAL A 195 108.72 58.24 -28.51
C VAL A 195 108.44 57.03 -29.40
N GLU A 196 109.10 57.00 -30.55
CA GLU A 196 109.46 55.76 -31.21
C GLU A 196 110.58 55.14 -30.37
N PHE A 197 110.28 54.05 -29.67
CA PHE A 197 111.31 53.15 -29.14
C PHE A 197 110.96 51.75 -29.62
N GLY A 198 111.56 51.38 -30.75
CA GLY A 198 111.73 49.99 -31.09
C GLY A 198 112.60 49.33 -30.04
N PHE A 199 112.14 48.22 -29.48
CA PHE A 199 113.02 47.13 -29.09
C PHE A 199 112.29 45.84 -29.41
N GLY A 200 112.87 45.10 -30.37
CA GLY A 200 112.59 43.69 -30.54
C GLY A 200 113.05 42.91 -29.31
N GLY A 201 112.37 41.80 -29.06
CA GLY A 201 112.74 40.91 -27.98
C GLY A 201 111.70 39.83 -27.80
N ASN A 202 112.04 38.63 -28.26
CA ASN A 202 111.40 37.37 -27.92
C ASN A 202 110.90 37.34 -26.48
N THR A 203 109.62 37.00 -26.28
CA THR A 203 109.19 36.04 -25.25
C THR A 203 107.78 35.58 -25.54
N THR A 204 107.67 34.30 -25.91
CA THR A 204 106.49 33.46 -25.66
C THR A 204 106.10 33.59 -24.18
N GLY A 205 104.99 34.27 -23.93
CA GLY A 205 104.45 34.49 -22.59
C GLY A 205 102.97 34.19 -22.58
N ASN A 206 102.64 33.04 -21.99
CA ASN A 206 101.31 32.57 -21.64
C ASN A 206 100.46 33.72 -21.05
N VAL A 207 99.37 34.09 -21.72
CA VAL A 207 98.32 34.92 -21.11
C VAL A 207 97.12 34.02 -20.85
N ASP A 208 97.04 33.61 -19.60
CA ASP A 208 95.93 32.93 -18.97
C ASP A 208 94.67 33.82 -19.03
N GLY A 209 93.90 33.63 -20.10
CA GLY A 209 92.63 34.31 -20.34
C GLY A 209 91.50 33.35 -20.03
N LEU A 210 90.96 33.46 -18.80
CA LEU A 210 89.79 32.74 -18.31
C LEU A 210 88.57 33.06 -19.20
N ILE A 211 88.36 32.28 -20.26
CA ILE A 211 87.14 32.33 -21.08
C ILE A 211 86.04 31.61 -20.28
N VAL A 212 85.27 32.39 -19.53
CA VAL A 212 84.00 31.93 -18.95
C VAL A 212 83.00 31.75 -20.09
N GLN A 213 82.87 30.50 -20.53
CA GLN A 213 81.94 30.04 -21.53
C GLN A 213 80.49 30.39 -21.13
N GLY A 214 79.72 30.89 -22.09
CA GLY A 214 78.34 31.33 -21.90
C GLY A 214 77.46 30.26 -21.26
N SER A 215 77.10 30.48 -20.01
CA SER A 215 76.03 29.75 -19.33
C SER A 215 74.71 30.41 -19.70
N MET A 216 74.11 29.99 -20.82
CA MET A 216 72.68 30.19 -21.03
C MET A 216 71.94 29.35 -19.98
N PRO A 217 71.14 29.93 -19.08
CA PRO A 217 70.27 29.11 -18.25
C PRO A 217 69.15 28.61 -19.16
N ILE A 218 69.21 27.33 -19.52
CA ILE A 218 68.05 26.60 -20.04
C ILE A 218 67.07 26.51 -18.87
N ILE A 219 65.99 27.29 -18.93
CA ILE A 219 64.81 27.04 -18.10
C ILE A 219 64.08 25.89 -18.79
N GLU A 220 64.39 24.65 -18.41
CA GLU A 220 63.55 23.50 -18.71
C GLU A 220 62.27 23.62 -17.89
N ASN A 221 61.17 24.01 -18.55
CA ASN A 221 59.84 23.98 -17.99
C ASN A 221 59.13 22.65 -18.37
N SER A 222 59.85 21.53 -18.27
CA SER A 222 59.40 20.20 -18.72
C SER A 222 59.32 19.15 -17.60
N THR A 223 59.73 19.45 -16.37
CA THR A 223 59.39 18.59 -15.23
C THR A 223 58.04 19.01 -14.67
N GLY A 224 56.98 18.51 -15.31
CA GLY A 224 55.72 18.29 -14.62
C GLY A 224 56.03 17.50 -13.34
N LEU A 225 55.40 17.89 -12.23
CA LEU A 225 55.49 17.22 -10.95
C LEU A 225 55.33 15.70 -11.11
N THR A 226 56.44 14.97 -11.13
CA THR A 226 56.44 13.53 -10.85
C THR A 226 56.26 13.39 -9.36
N ALA A 227 54.99 13.39 -8.93
CA ALA A 227 54.61 12.92 -7.62
C ALA A 227 54.92 11.42 -7.54
N ASN A 228 56.13 11.08 -7.10
CA ASN A 228 56.51 9.73 -6.68
C ASN A 228 55.86 9.41 -5.33
N ASN A 229 54.53 9.30 -5.32
CA ASN A 229 53.77 8.65 -4.26
C ASN A 229 52.84 7.64 -4.93
N SER A 230 53.34 6.41 -5.11
CA SER A 230 52.56 5.27 -5.62
C SER A 230 51.43 4.84 -4.69
N ASP A 231 51.33 5.39 -3.48
CA ASP A 231 50.24 5.15 -2.52
C ASP A 231 49.09 6.17 -2.57
N LEU A 232 49.13 7.16 -3.48
CA LEU A 232 48.10 8.19 -3.62
C LEU A 232 47.42 8.23 -4.99
N VAL A 233 47.72 7.28 -5.88
CA VAL A 233 46.89 7.04 -7.06
C VAL A 233 45.68 6.23 -6.60
N ILE A 234 44.70 6.91 -6.04
CA ILE A 234 43.32 6.44 -6.13
C ILE A 234 43.03 6.52 -7.62
N GLU A 235 43.08 5.37 -8.29
CA GLU A 235 42.48 5.18 -9.59
C GLU A 235 40.98 5.42 -9.39
N PHE A 236 40.59 6.68 -9.44
CA PHE A 236 39.20 7.09 -9.39
C PHE A 236 38.67 6.75 -10.78
N ASP A 237 38.26 5.50 -10.94
CA ASP A 237 37.54 5.03 -12.11
C ASP A 237 36.12 5.63 -12.08
N ALA A 238 36.07 6.95 -12.20
CA ALA A 238 34.85 7.73 -12.26
C ALA A 238 33.94 7.20 -13.38
N ASN A 239 34.53 6.61 -14.41
CA ASN A 239 33.79 6.09 -15.53
C ASN A 239 33.08 4.79 -15.17
N THR A 240 33.71 3.81 -14.51
CA THR A 240 32.99 2.58 -14.12
C THR A 240 32.03 2.79 -12.96
N ASP A 241 32.34 3.66 -11.99
CA ASP A 241 31.40 3.97 -10.90
C ASP A 241 30.21 4.80 -11.41
N VAL A 242 30.42 5.79 -12.29
CA VAL A 242 29.30 6.52 -12.92
C VAL A 242 28.53 5.65 -13.90
N LEU A 243 29.18 4.73 -14.63
CA LEU A 243 28.47 3.74 -15.47
C LEU A 243 27.68 2.75 -14.61
N ASN A 244 28.22 2.31 -13.48
CA ASN A 244 27.52 1.41 -12.56
C ASN A 244 26.35 2.13 -11.88
N ASP A 245 26.53 3.37 -11.44
CA ASP A 245 25.45 4.20 -10.88
C ASP A 245 24.39 4.53 -11.94
N SER A 246 24.80 4.80 -13.19
CA SER A 246 23.89 5.02 -14.30
C SER A 246 23.12 3.76 -14.67
N ASN A 247 23.78 2.59 -14.72
CA ASN A 247 23.12 1.30 -14.94
C ASN A 247 22.19 0.93 -13.78
N GLN A 248 22.56 1.24 -12.54
CA GLN A 248 21.69 1.08 -11.38
C GLN A 248 20.47 2.00 -11.45
N LEU A 249 20.65 3.26 -11.83
CA LEU A 249 19.55 4.20 -12.05
C LEU A 249 18.64 3.76 -13.19
N VAL A 250 19.18 3.27 -14.30
CA VAL A 250 18.40 2.70 -15.41
C VAL A 250 17.62 1.48 -14.94
N ASN A 251 18.23 0.57 -14.17
CA ASN A 251 17.55 -0.59 -13.59
C ASN A 251 16.44 -0.18 -12.61
N ILE A 252 16.66 0.85 -11.79
CA ILE A 252 15.67 1.41 -10.87
C ILE A 252 14.51 2.04 -11.66
N ILE A 253 14.82 2.84 -12.68
CA ILE A 253 13.82 3.46 -13.56
C ILE A 253 13.00 2.37 -14.26
N GLU A 254 13.64 1.36 -14.84
CA GLU A 254 12.94 0.24 -15.47
C GLU A 254 12.08 -0.55 -14.48
N SER A 255 12.54 -0.73 -13.24
CA SER A 255 11.75 -1.39 -12.18
C SER A 255 10.54 -0.55 -11.76
N ILE A 256 10.71 0.76 -11.57
CA ILE A 256 9.62 1.68 -11.23
C ILE A 256 8.61 1.77 -12.37
N THR A 257 9.08 1.84 -13.62
CA THR A 257 8.21 1.82 -14.80
C THR A 257 7.42 0.51 -14.88
N LYS A 258 8.06 -0.64 -14.66
CA LYS A 258 7.38 -1.94 -14.63
C LYS A 258 6.31 -1.99 -13.54
N GLU A 259 6.62 -1.48 -12.35
CA GLU A 259 5.68 -1.45 -11.23
C GLU A 259 4.52 -0.49 -11.49
N ASN A 260 4.80 0.71 -12.01
CA ASN A 260 3.78 1.68 -12.41
C ASN A 260 2.86 1.13 -13.51
N TYR A 261 3.40 0.44 -14.52
CA TYR A 261 2.58 -0.19 -15.56
C TYR A 261 1.67 -1.29 -14.99
N LYS A 262 2.19 -2.14 -14.11
CA LYS A 262 1.38 -3.16 -13.40
C LYS A 262 0.26 -2.50 -12.60
N PHE A 263 0.58 -1.42 -11.90
CA PHE A 263 -0.37 -0.68 -11.08
C PHE A 263 -1.46 -0.01 -11.94
N THR A 264 -1.07 0.66 -13.02
CA THR A 264 -1.97 1.27 -14.00
C THR A 264 -2.90 0.23 -14.63
N LYS A 265 -2.38 -0.93 -15.06
CA LYS A 265 -3.18 -2.01 -15.64
C LYS A 265 -4.13 -2.64 -14.63
N PHE A 266 -3.67 -2.83 -13.39
CA PHE A 266 -4.52 -3.28 -12.29
C PHE A 266 -5.67 -2.30 -12.00
N LEU A 267 -5.37 -1.01 -11.91
CA LEU A 267 -6.39 0.02 -11.69
C LEU A 267 -7.35 0.14 -12.89
N GLY A 268 -6.87 -0.08 -14.12
CA GLY A 268 -7.70 -0.16 -15.31
C GLY A 268 -8.72 -1.31 -15.25
N ASN A 269 -8.26 -2.52 -14.90
CA ASN A 269 -9.13 -3.68 -14.72
C ASN A 269 -10.12 -3.48 -13.56
N PHE A 270 -9.67 -2.82 -12.49
CA PHE A 270 -10.48 -2.48 -11.32
C PHE A 270 -11.55 -1.43 -11.65
N LYS A 271 -11.22 -0.42 -12.46
CA LYS A 271 -12.17 0.55 -13.01
C LYS A 271 -13.23 -0.16 -13.87
N GLN A 272 -12.80 -1.07 -14.76
CA GLN A 272 -13.71 -1.82 -15.62
C GLN A 272 -14.69 -2.66 -14.80
N PHE A 273 -14.20 -3.34 -13.75
CA PHE A 273 -15.06 -4.08 -12.82
C PHE A 273 -16.14 -3.19 -12.20
N PHE A 274 -15.77 -2.01 -11.68
CA PHE A 274 -16.75 -1.10 -11.09
C PHE A 274 -17.70 -0.51 -12.12
N HIS A 275 -17.23 -0.25 -13.33
CA HIS A 275 -18.09 0.20 -14.42
C HIS A 275 -19.13 -0.85 -14.81
N GLU A 276 -18.73 -2.12 -14.94
CA GLU A 276 -19.62 -3.25 -15.22
C GLU A 276 -20.61 -3.49 -14.06
N LEU A 277 -20.14 -3.35 -12.81
CA LEU A 277 -20.99 -3.45 -11.62
C LEU A 277 -22.02 -2.30 -11.57
N ASN A 278 -21.59 -1.07 -11.84
CA ASN A 278 -22.47 0.11 -11.91
C ASN A 278 -23.49 -0.02 -13.04
N SER A 279 -23.08 -0.50 -14.20
CA SER A 279 -23.97 -0.76 -15.35
C SER A 279 -24.99 -1.86 -15.01
N ALA A 280 -24.54 -2.95 -14.38
CA ALA A 280 -25.41 -4.01 -13.90
C ALA A 280 -26.42 -3.46 -12.88
N LEU A 281 -25.99 -2.72 -11.86
CA LEU A 281 -26.85 -2.11 -10.84
C LEU A 281 -27.85 -1.09 -11.43
N ASN A 282 -27.40 -0.25 -12.37
CA ASN A 282 -28.27 0.69 -13.08
C ASN A 282 -29.32 -0.01 -13.97
N SER A 283 -29.00 -1.19 -14.49
CA SER A 283 -29.92 -2.01 -15.28
C SER A 283 -30.94 -2.77 -14.43
N ILE A 284 -30.79 -2.82 -13.09
CA ILE A 284 -31.77 -3.37 -12.12
C ILE A 284 -32.94 -2.39 -11.96
N LYS A 285 -33.55 -1.97 -13.07
CA LYS A 285 -34.93 -1.49 -13.07
C LYS A 285 -35.86 -2.70 -12.88
N PHE A 286 -36.02 -3.13 -11.63
CA PHE A 286 -37.25 -3.66 -11.03
C PHE A 286 -37.98 -4.90 -11.61
N LYS A 287 -37.43 -5.72 -12.52
CA LYS A 287 -38.10 -7.00 -12.87
C LYS A 287 -37.13 -8.18 -12.99
N ASN A 288 -37.30 -9.14 -12.07
CA ASN A 288 -36.89 -10.55 -12.15
C ASN A 288 -35.62 -10.84 -12.94
N THR A 289 -34.46 -10.46 -12.42
CA THR A 289 -33.20 -10.96 -12.95
C THR A 289 -32.49 -11.77 -11.88
N SER A 290 -32.28 -13.05 -12.19
CA SER A 290 -31.55 -14.02 -11.39
C SER A 290 -30.18 -13.49 -10.97
N VAL A 291 -29.72 -13.89 -9.78
CA VAL A 291 -28.40 -13.57 -9.17
C VAL A 291 -27.20 -13.91 -10.09
N GLU A 292 -27.43 -14.62 -11.20
CA GLU A 292 -26.44 -15.03 -12.21
C GLU A 292 -25.77 -13.91 -13.03
N LYS A 293 -26.25 -12.66 -13.01
CA LYS A 293 -25.69 -11.57 -13.85
C LYS A 293 -24.79 -10.56 -13.12
N LEU A 294 -24.44 -10.80 -11.85
CA LEU A 294 -23.46 -9.96 -11.17
C LEU A 294 -22.03 -10.35 -11.61
N PRO A 295 -21.20 -9.41 -12.07
CA PRO A 295 -19.83 -9.71 -12.49
C PRO A 295 -19.03 -10.24 -11.28
N ASN A 296 -18.44 -11.42 -11.43
CA ASN A 296 -17.54 -11.99 -10.42
C ASN A 296 -16.19 -11.26 -10.50
N PRO A 297 -15.63 -10.74 -9.38
CA PRO A 297 -14.31 -10.12 -9.35
C PRO A 297 -13.21 -10.96 -9.99
N THR A 298 -13.30 -12.29 -9.89
CA THR A 298 -12.31 -13.23 -10.45
C THR A 298 -12.36 -13.33 -11.97
N ASN A 299 -13.49 -13.00 -12.61
CA ASN A 299 -13.64 -13.08 -14.06
C ASN A 299 -13.13 -11.81 -14.78
N VAL A 300 -13.14 -10.66 -14.10
CA VAL A 300 -12.75 -9.36 -14.67
C VAL A 300 -11.32 -8.98 -14.27
N ILE A 301 -10.89 -9.34 -13.06
CA ILE A 301 -9.54 -9.05 -12.57
C ILE A 301 -8.63 -10.25 -12.83
N ASN A 302 -8.14 -10.37 -14.06
CA ASN A 302 -7.18 -11.41 -14.42
C ASN A 302 -5.76 -11.02 -13.97
N LEU A 303 -5.31 -11.55 -12.82
CA LEU A 303 -3.97 -11.31 -12.28
C LEU A 303 -2.83 -11.80 -13.20
N LYS A 304 -3.11 -12.72 -14.14
CA LYS A 304 -2.11 -13.18 -15.12
C LYS A 304 -1.86 -12.14 -16.21
N GLU A 305 -2.86 -11.37 -16.61
CA GLU A 305 -2.71 -10.27 -17.58
C GLU A 305 -2.01 -9.04 -16.99
N VAL A 306 -2.02 -8.90 -15.66
CA VAL A 306 -1.29 -7.86 -14.92
C VAL A 306 0.21 -8.19 -14.82
N MET A 307 0.59 -9.47 -14.89
CA MET A 307 1.99 -9.92 -14.87
C MET A 307 2.57 -9.93 -16.29
N VAL A 308 2.83 -8.75 -16.85
CA VAL A 308 3.38 -8.62 -18.22
C VAL A 308 4.90 -8.79 -18.26
N ASP A 309 5.39 -9.38 -19.35
CA ASP A 309 6.80 -9.66 -19.65
C ASP A 309 7.59 -8.36 -19.96
N PRO A 310 8.91 -8.29 -19.67
CA PRO A 310 9.71 -7.05 -19.78
C PRO A 310 9.72 -6.39 -21.16
N GLU A 311 9.60 -7.18 -22.24
CA GLU A 311 9.64 -6.72 -23.63
C GLU A 311 8.44 -5.84 -24.01
N THR A 312 7.28 -6.13 -23.42
CA THR A 312 6.01 -5.46 -23.71
C THR A 312 5.95 -4.08 -23.04
N VAL A 313 6.61 -3.91 -21.89
CA VAL A 313 6.69 -2.63 -21.17
C VAL A 313 7.45 -1.56 -21.96
N ARG A 314 8.44 -1.95 -22.78
CA ARG A 314 9.14 -1.03 -23.68
C ARG A 314 8.28 -0.55 -24.86
N GLN A 315 7.36 -1.38 -25.34
CA GLN A 315 6.45 -1.01 -26.44
C GLN A 315 5.32 -0.07 -25.98
N TYR A 316 4.89 -0.17 -24.72
CA TYR A 316 3.77 0.59 -24.16
C TYR A 316 4.18 1.72 -23.21
N PHE A 317 5.45 2.15 -23.23
CA PHE A 317 5.95 3.21 -22.35
C PHE A 317 5.18 4.54 -22.53
N THR A 318 4.68 4.79 -23.73
CA THR A 318 3.83 5.95 -24.08
C THR A 318 2.37 5.82 -23.63
N GLU A 319 1.91 4.63 -23.24
CA GLU A 319 0.55 4.36 -22.75
C GLU A 319 0.47 4.33 -21.22
N ILE A 320 1.58 4.58 -20.53
CA ILE A 320 1.60 4.69 -19.06
C ILE A 320 0.98 6.04 -18.68
N GLU A 321 -0.33 6.04 -18.48
CA GLU A 321 -1.01 7.18 -17.87
C GLU A 321 -0.55 7.38 -16.41
N PRO A 322 -0.44 8.63 -15.95
CA PRO A 322 -0.17 8.92 -14.54
C PRO A 322 -1.20 8.23 -13.65
N SER A 323 -0.73 7.50 -12.64
CA SER A 323 -1.59 6.73 -11.72
C SER A 323 -2.65 7.59 -11.04
N GLU A 324 -2.40 8.89 -10.88
CA GLU A 324 -3.33 9.87 -10.33
C GLU A 324 -4.60 10.03 -11.19
N HIS A 325 -4.47 10.06 -12.53
CA HIS A 325 -5.60 10.18 -13.44
C HIS A 325 -6.47 8.93 -13.47
N ILE A 326 -5.87 7.76 -13.30
CA ILE A 326 -6.62 6.50 -13.21
C ILE A 326 -7.28 6.38 -11.83
N ALA A 327 -6.59 6.77 -10.75
CA ALA A 327 -7.13 6.75 -9.40
C ALA A 327 -8.34 7.67 -9.23
N THR A 328 -8.32 8.89 -9.81
CA THR A 328 -9.48 9.80 -9.78
C THR A 328 -10.67 9.24 -10.57
N ASN A 329 -10.40 8.59 -11.70
CA ASN A 329 -11.44 7.91 -12.48
C ASN A 329 -12.05 6.71 -11.74
N VAL A 330 -11.23 5.90 -11.05
CA VAL A 330 -11.71 4.80 -10.18
C VAL A 330 -12.54 5.36 -9.03
N LEU A 331 -12.08 6.43 -8.38
CA LEU A 331 -12.80 7.08 -7.29
C LEU A 331 -14.17 7.61 -7.75
N SER A 332 -14.26 8.17 -8.96
CA SER A 332 -15.52 8.58 -9.56
C SER A 332 -16.49 7.40 -9.74
N GLU A 333 -16.02 6.24 -10.20
CA GLU A 333 -16.85 5.03 -10.31
C GLU A 333 -17.26 4.45 -8.94
N CYS A 334 -16.38 4.53 -7.93
CA CYS A 334 -16.73 4.19 -6.55
C CYS A 334 -17.80 5.12 -5.97
N HIS A 335 -17.74 6.43 -6.26
CA HIS A 335 -18.77 7.38 -5.85
C HIS A 335 -20.11 7.10 -6.55
N LYS A 336 -20.10 6.75 -7.84
CA LYS A 336 -21.31 6.31 -8.55
C LYS A 336 -21.89 5.03 -7.94
N LEU A 337 -21.03 4.08 -7.58
CA LEU A 337 -21.47 2.86 -6.89
C LEU A 337 -22.11 3.19 -5.54
N PHE A 338 -21.50 4.07 -4.77
CA PHE A 338 -22.04 4.51 -3.48
C PHE A 338 -23.44 5.12 -3.66
N HIS A 339 -23.63 6.03 -4.62
CA HIS A 339 -24.95 6.60 -4.91
C HIS A 339 -25.96 5.57 -5.41
N ASN A 340 -25.53 4.60 -6.21
CA ASN A 340 -26.41 3.52 -6.67
C ASN A 340 -26.83 2.60 -5.50
N LEU A 341 -25.94 2.35 -4.55
CA LEU A 341 -26.24 1.59 -3.33
C LEU A 341 -27.12 2.38 -2.36
N GLU A 342 -26.87 3.68 -2.19
CA GLU A 342 -27.70 4.59 -1.42
C GLU A 342 -29.13 4.63 -1.98
N TYR A 343 -29.26 4.76 -3.30
CA TYR A 343 -30.56 4.66 -3.98
C TYR A 343 -31.22 3.30 -3.78
N LEU A 344 -30.46 2.21 -3.82
CA LEU A 344 -30.99 0.86 -3.60
C LEU A 344 -31.45 0.66 -2.15
N ILE A 345 -30.74 1.22 -1.17
CA ILE A 345 -31.12 1.23 0.24
C ILE A 345 -32.39 2.07 0.44
N ASP A 346 -32.48 3.26 -0.17
CA ASP A 346 -33.67 4.10 -0.12
C ASP A 346 -34.88 3.42 -0.75
N VAL A 347 -34.69 2.69 -1.86
CA VAL A 347 -35.74 1.88 -2.49
C VAL A 347 -36.18 0.71 -1.59
N ILE A 348 -35.24 0.05 -0.90
CA ILE A 348 -35.56 -1.02 0.05
C ILE A 348 -36.34 -0.46 1.24
N ASN A 349 -35.90 0.68 1.78
CA ASN A 349 -36.58 1.38 2.88
C ASN A 349 -37.97 1.89 2.45
N GLN A 350 -38.12 2.38 1.22
CA GLN A 350 -39.42 2.75 0.65
C GLN A 350 -40.33 1.52 0.44
N LYS A 351 -39.77 0.34 0.11
CA LYS A 351 -40.55 -0.91 0.05
C LYS A 351 -40.98 -1.40 1.43
N SER A 352 -40.25 -1.12 2.51
CA SER A 352 -40.73 -1.37 3.88
C SER A 352 -41.81 -0.38 4.33
N ASP A 353 -41.86 0.83 3.77
CA ASP A 353 -42.91 1.82 4.00
C ASP A 353 -44.17 1.64 3.12
N ILE A 354 -44.18 0.67 2.20
CA ILE A 354 -45.43 0.10 1.69
C ILE A 354 -45.99 -0.82 2.78
N ASN A 355 -46.32 -0.23 3.93
CA ASN A 355 -47.29 -0.79 4.84
C ASN A 355 -48.58 -0.92 4.06
N ASN A 356 -48.79 -2.12 3.51
CA ASN A 356 -50.03 -2.58 2.92
C ASN A 356 -51.22 -2.23 3.82
N GLU A 357 -51.04 -1.99 5.12
CA GLU A 357 -52.09 -1.54 6.04
C GLU A 357 -52.81 -0.25 5.61
N SER A 358 -52.12 0.79 5.12
CA SER A 358 -52.80 2.05 4.74
C SER A 358 -53.55 1.94 3.41
N THR A 359 -53.00 1.18 2.47
CA THR A 359 -53.61 0.89 1.17
C THR A 359 -54.73 -0.13 1.31
N ILE A 360 -54.57 -1.15 2.16
CA ILE A 360 -55.62 -2.08 2.57
C ILE A 360 -56.72 -1.31 3.29
N ALA A 361 -56.42 -0.41 4.23
CA ALA A 361 -57.43 0.39 4.94
C ALA A 361 -58.24 1.29 3.98
N LYS A 362 -57.58 1.89 2.97
CA LYS A 362 -58.27 2.63 1.90
C LYS A 362 -59.14 1.69 1.05
N LEU A 363 -58.62 0.55 0.62
CA LEU A 363 -59.36 -0.43 -0.17
C LEU A 363 -60.53 -1.05 0.59
N THR A 364 -60.42 -1.29 1.90
CA THR A 364 -61.53 -1.76 2.74
C THR A 364 -62.59 -0.68 2.90
N LYS A 365 -62.19 0.59 3.04
CA LYS A 365 -63.12 1.72 3.11
C LYS A 365 -63.85 1.92 1.78
N ASP A 366 -63.14 1.81 0.66
CA ASP A 366 -63.72 1.92 -0.68
C ASP A 366 -64.67 0.74 -0.97
N LEU A 367 -64.33 -0.48 -0.53
CA LEU A 367 -65.23 -1.63 -0.59
C LEU A 367 -66.49 -1.45 0.25
N GLU A 368 -66.37 -0.86 1.44
CA GLU A 368 -67.50 -0.59 2.33
C GLU A 368 -68.43 0.48 1.75
N ILE A 369 -67.87 1.57 1.22
CA ILE A 369 -68.63 2.61 0.49
C ILE A 369 -69.32 2.01 -0.74
N MET A 370 -68.61 1.21 -1.52
CA MET A 370 -69.18 0.55 -2.69
C MET A 370 -70.33 -0.38 -2.28
N LYS A 371 -70.17 -1.20 -1.24
CA LYS A 371 -71.23 -2.08 -0.73
C LYS A 371 -72.46 -1.29 -0.24
N SER A 372 -72.26 -0.17 0.46
CA SER A 372 -73.36 0.72 0.86
C SER A 372 -74.10 1.26 -0.37
N ASN A 373 -73.37 1.76 -1.37
CA ASN A 373 -73.96 2.28 -2.60
C ASN A 373 -74.73 1.19 -3.36
N TRP A 374 -74.24 -0.06 -3.39
CA TRP A 374 -74.95 -1.19 -3.98
C TRP A 374 -76.23 -1.53 -3.21
N GLN A 375 -76.21 -1.48 -1.88
CA GLN A 375 -77.40 -1.70 -1.05
C GLN A 375 -78.44 -0.60 -1.23
N ASP A 376 -78.01 0.66 -1.32
CA ASP A 376 -78.90 1.80 -1.59
C ASP A 376 -79.46 1.75 -3.02
N ALA A 377 -78.66 1.34 -4.00
CA ALA A 377 -79.12 1.08 -5.37
C ALA A 377 -80.16 -0.07 -5.41
N LEU A 378 -79.96 -1.12 -4.62
CA LEU A 378 -80.92 -2.23 -4.49
C LEU A 378 -82.22 -1.77 -3.84
N LYS A 379 -82.12 -1.02 -2.73
CA LYS A 379 -83.27 -0.49 -2.00
C LYS A 379 -84.08 0.48 -2.86
N THR A 380 -83.41 1.39 -3.56
CA THR A 380 -84.09 2.29 -4.50
C THR A 380 -84.76 1.49 -5.62
N THR A 381 -84.10 0.49 -6.20
CA THR A 381 -84.72 -0.39 -7.21
C THR A 381 -85.97 -1.10 -6.66
N GLU A 382 -85.92 -1.55 -5.42
CA GLU A 382 -87.05 -2.20 -4.75
C GLU A 382 -88.19 -1.21 -4.42
N ASP A 383 -87.86 0.03 -4.06
CA ASP A 383 -88.81 1.13 -3.88
C ASP A 383 -89.47 1.51 -5.22
N TRP A 384 -88.70 1.60 -6.32
CA TRP A 384 -89.22 1.79 -7.67
C TRP A 384 -90.15 0.64 -8.10
N LYS A 385 -89.78 -0.61 -7.77
CA LYS A 385 -90.63 -1.78 -8.02
C LYS A 385 -91.93 -1.72 -7.20
N ASN A 386 -91.86 -1.31 -5.94
CA ASN A 386 -93.04 -1.15 -5.08
C ASN A 386 -93.96 -0.01 -5.54
N ILE A 387 -93.39 1.09 -6.04
CA ILE A 387 -94.14 2.19 -6.65
C ILE A 387 -94.83 1.72 -7.94
N ALA A 388 -94.10 1.00 -8.80
CA ALA A 388 -94.64 0.42 -10.03
C ALA A 388 -95.77 -0.60 -9.76
N LEU A 389 -95.62 -1.43 -8.72
CA LEU A 389 -96.67 -2.36 -8.27
C LEU A 389 -97.90 -1.63 -7.71
N LYS A 390 -97.70 -0.52 -6.98
CA LYS A 390 -98.80 0.35 -6.53
C LYS A 390 -99.48 1.10 -7.68
N THR A 391 -98.79 1.40 -8.77
CA THR A 391 -99.40 2.01 -9.97
C THR A 391 -100.12 0.98 -10.85
N GLN A 392 -99.79 -0.31 -10.75
CA GLN A 392 -100.49 -1.41 -11.42
C GLN A 392 -101.70 -1.95 -10.64
N GLN A 393 -101.92 -1.51 -9.40
CA GLN A 393 -103.16 -1.68 -8.67
C GLN A 393 -103.89 -0.32 -8.59
N PRO A 394 -104.60 0.11 -9.65
CA PRO A 394 -105.68 1.05 -9.44
C PRO A 394 -106.73 0.39 -8.54
N GLU A 395 -107.15 1.15 -7.54
CA GLU A 395 -108.34 0.88 -6.73
C GLU A 395 -109.51 0.47 -7.63
N ALA A 396 -110.27 -0.52 -7.16
CA ALA A 396 -111.60 -0.83 -7.68
C ALA A 396 -112.56 0.35 -7.53
#